data_AF-A0A3P7PT21-F1
#
_entry.id   AF-A0A3P7PT21-F1
#
_cell.length_a   1.000
_cell.length_b   1.000
_cell.length_c   1.000
_cell.angle_alpha   90.00
_cell.angle_beta   90.00
_cell.angle_gamma   90.00
#
_symmetry.space_group_name_H-M   'P 1'
#
loop_
_entity.id
_entity.type
_entity.pdbx_description
1 polymer ?
#
loop_
_entity_poly.entity_id
_entity_poly.type
_entity_poly.pdbx_seq_one_letter_code
_entity_poly.pdbx_strand_id
1 'polypeptide(L)'
;MASSKKFKWQKILYKRQPFPDNYSGGDEQFLSELKKNLSAVKYTYWEAVFGVARLVFHLNLIVLLYIMFEYVFANVLTADVLAAALISMSVVLYVVYAFVMTNASVDFLDHLYTVVVLLIFGYATTPAIR
;
A
#
# COMPACT_ATOMS: atom_id res chain seq x y z
N MET A 1 -35.85 62.25 23.22
CA MET A 1 -34.50 61.88 22.75
C MET A 1 -34.35 60.37 22.83
N ALA A 2 -34.39 59.67 21.69
CA ALA A 2 -34.14 58.23 21.64
C ALA A 2 -32.62 57.99 21.66
N SER A 3 -32.11 57.43 22.75
CA SER A 3 -30.69 57.08 22.89
C SER A 3 -30.34 55.94 21.92
N SER A 4 -29.61 56.27 20.85
CA SER A 4 -29.00 55.29 19.94
C SER A 4 -28.03 54.40 20.71
N LYS A 5 -28.43 53.16 21.01
CA LYS A 5 -27.52 52.15 21.58
C LYS A 5 -26.51 51.75 20.51
N LYS A 6 -25.24 52.14 20.69
CA LYS A 6 -24.13 51.61 19.91
C LYS A 6 -23.97 50.12 20.21
N PHE A 7 -24.28 49.26 19.24
CA PHE A 7 -24.03 47.82 19.35
C PHE A 7 -22.54 47.55 19.15
N LYS A 8 -21.83 47.22 20.24
CA LYS A 8 -20.47 46.69 20.17
C LYS A 8 -20.56 45.16 20.13
N TRP A 9 -19.81 44.54 19.22
CA TRP A 9 -19.71 43.07 19.17
C TRP A 9 -19.28 42.52 20.53
N GLN A 10 -19.91 41.43 20.96
CA GLN A 10 -19.58 40.76 22.22
C GLN A 10 -19.71 39.25 22.02
N LYS A 11 -18.81 38.47 22.65
CA LYS A 11 -18.88 37.01 22.64
C LYS A 11 -20.01 36.56 23.57
N ILE A 12 -21.07 36.01 23.00
CA ILE A 12 -22.30 35.65 23.74
C ILE A 12 -22.31 34.21 24.27
N LEU A 13 -21.33 33.37 23.91
CA LEU A 13 -21.33 31.91 24.16
C LEU A 13 -21.53 31.53 25.63
N TYR A 14 -21.04 32.32 26.59
CA TYR A 14 -21.14 32.02 28.02
C TYR A 14 -22.15 32.91 28.76
N LYS A 15 -22.90 33.75 28.03
CA LYS A 15 -23.91 34.60 28.65
C LYS A 15 -25.15 33.76 28.94
N ARG A 16 -25.72 33.89 30.13
CA ARG A 16 -27.01 33.23 30.43
C ARG A 16 -28.07 33.71 29.45
N GLN A 17 -28.64 32.77 28.71
CA GLN A 17 -29.73 32.98 27.77
C GLN A 17 -31.00 32.30 28.30
N PRO A 18 -32.19 32.78 27.93
CA PRO A 18 -33.46 32.14 28.31
C PRO A 18 -33.75 30.85 27.50
N PHE A 19 -32.83 30.46 26.62
CA PHE A 19 -32.92 29.28 25.79
C PHE A 19 -31.82 28.29 26.19
N PRO A 20 -32.08 26.96 26.12
CA PRO A 20 -31.08 25.96 26.39
C PRO A 20 -29.94 26.03 25.37
N ASP A 21 -28.70 25.79 25.81
CA ASP A 21 -27.51 25.79 24.96
C ASP A 21 -27.39 24.46 24.20
N ASN A 22 -28.29 24.25 23.24
CA ASN A 22 -28.41 23.02 22.46
C ASN A 22 -28.21 23.27 20.96
N TYR A 23 -27.27 24.16 20.59
CA TYR A 23 -27.04 24.61 19.21
C TYR A 23 -26.86 23.49 18.17
N SER A 24 -26.49 22.29 18.60
CA SER A 24 -26.34 21.09 17.76
C SER A 24 -27.46 20.05 17.91
N GLY A 25 -28.66 20.47 18.35
CA GLY A 25 -29.79 19.57 18.60
C GLY A 25 -29.71 18.82 19.94
N GLY A 26 -28.82 19.27 20.85
CA GLY A 26 -28.64 18.70 22.19
C GLY A 26 -27.96 17.33 22.21
N ASP A 27 -27.98 16.68 23.38
CA ASP A 27 -27.39 15.35 23.58
C ASP A 27 -28.03 14.28 22.68
N GLU A 28 -29.30 14.45 22.28
CA GLU A 28 -30.03 13.47 21.49
C GLU A 28 -29.62 13.43 20.01
N GLN A 29 -29.33 14.58 19.39
CA GLN A 29 -29.04 14.66 17.95
C GLN A 29 -27.53 14.65 17.65
N PHE A 30 -26.75 15.47 18.37
CA PHE A 30 -25.30 15.57 18.11
C PHE A 30 -24.55 14.29 18.49
N LEU A 31 -24.89 13.69 19.64
CA LEU A 31 -24.19 12.48 20.11
C LEU A 31 -24.65 11.22 19.38
N SER A 32 -25.88 11.18 18.87
CA SER A 32 -26.37 10.03 18.08
C SER A 32 -25.74 9.96 16.69
N GLU A 33 -25.34 11.10 16.13
CA GLU A 33 -24.59 11.17 14.87
C GLU A 33 -23.09 10.87 15.03
N LEU A 34 -22.60 10.80 16.28
CA LEU A 34 -21.19 10.59 16.63
C LEU A 34 -20.78 9.11 16.45
N LYS A 35 -20.64 8.67 15.20
CA LYS A 35 -20.23 7.32 14.85
C LYS A 35 -18.70 7.21 14.76
N LYS A 36 -18.09 6.42 15.64
CA LYS A 36 -16.65 6.08 15.57
C LYS A 36 -16.44 4.87 14.68
N ASN A 37 -15.36 4.88 13.89
CA ASN A 37 -14.85 3.70 13.20
C ASN A 37 -15.83 3.06 12.21
N LEU A 38 -16.66 3.86 11.53
CA LEU A 38 -17.62 3.40 10.51
C LEU A 38 -16.99 2.54 9.41
N SER A 39 -15.71 2.77 9.11
CA SER A 39 -14.96 2.08 8.06
C SER A 39 -13.84 1.19 8.59
N ALA A 40 -13.87 0.83 9.88
CA ALA A 40 -12.84 -0.05 10.43
C ALA A 40 -13.00 -1.47 9.86
N VAL A 41 -12.08 -1.84 8.97
CA VAL A 41 -11.98 -3.19 8.44
C VAL A 41 -11.43 -4.10 9.53
N LYS A 42 -12.19 -5.13 9.88
CA LYS A 42 -11.75 -6.16 10.82
C LYS A 42 -11.01 -7.24 10.05
N TYR A 43 -9.78 -7.50 10.45
CA TYR A 43 -8.98 -8.59 9.90
C TYR A 43 -8.93 -9.74 10.90
N THR A 44 -9.05 -10.95 10.39
CA THR A 44 -8.68 -12.15 11.14
C THR A 44 -7.18 -12.15 11.39
N TYR A 45 -6.74 -12.93 12.38
CA TYR A 45 -5.32 -13.08 12.70
C TYR A 45 -4.50 -13.48 11.45
N TRP A 46 -4.99 -14.43 10.66
CA TRP A 46 -4.28 -14.89 9.46
C TRP A 46 -4.21 -13.85 8.36
N GLU A 47 -5.29 -13.10 8.11
CA GLU A 47 -5.26 -12.00 7.15
C GLU A 47 -4.25 -10.92 7.55
N ALA A 48 -4.16 -10.62 8.86
CA ALA A 48 -3.16 -9.70 9.38
C ALA A 48 -1.73 -10.26 9.20
N VAL A 49 -1.50 -11.53 9.52
CA VAL A 49 -0.20 -12.20 9.33
C VAL A 49 0.21 -12.18 7.86
N PHE A 50 -0.67 -12.56 6.93
CA PHE A 50 -0.36 -12.52 5.49
C PHE A 50 -0.18 -11.10 4.97
N GLY A 51 -0.91 -10.12 5.53
CA GLY A 51 -0.69 -8.70 5.27
C GLY A 51 0.73 -8.27 5.62
N VAL A 52 1.14 -8.53 6.86
CA VAL A 52 2.47 -8.15 7.36
C VAL A 52 3.57 -8.95 6.66
N ALA A 53 3.37 -10.24 6.40
CA ALA A 53 4.34 -11.08 5.71
C ALA A 53 4.69 -10.50 4.34
N ARG A 54 3.70 -10.04 3.56
CA ARG A 54 3.94 -9.40 2.25
C ARG A 54 4.80 -8.14 2.37
N LEU A 55 4.52 -7.29 3.36
CA LEU A 55 5.34 -6.10 3.63
C LEU A 55 6.78 -6.48 3.95
N VAL A 56 6.96 -7.46 4.86
CA VAL A 56 8.28 -7.94 5.27
C VAL A 56 9.02 -8.58 4.10
N PHE A 57 8.35 -9.32 3.21
CA PHE A 57 8.95 -9.86 1.98
C PHE A 57 9.50 -8.75 1.08
N HIS A 58 8.75 -7.66 0.87
CA HIS A 58 9.24 -6.53 0.09
C HIS A 58 10.47 -5.86 0.72
N LEU A 59 10.50 -5.70 2.05
CA LEU A 59 11.67 -5.17 2.74
C LEU A 59 12.88 -6.09 2.64
N ASN A 60 12.69 -7.40 2.80
CA ASN A 60 13.76 -8.39 2.62
C ASN A 60 14.31 -8.37 1.19
N LEU A 61 13.45 -8.18 0.17
CA LEU A 61 13.89 -8.07 -1.21
C LEU A 61 14.83 -6.87 -1.43
N ILE A 62 14.54 -5.72 -0.80
CA ILE A 62 15.41 -4.53 -0.87
C ILE A 62 16.78 -4.83 -0.24
N VAL A 63 16.79 -5.45 0.94
CA VAL A 63 18.03 -5.82 1.64
C VAL A 63 18.82 -6.85 0.82
N LEU A 64 18.14 -7.84 0.24
CA LEU A 64 18.77 -8.85 -0.61
C LEU A 64 19.40 -8.21 -1.85
N LEU A 65 18.72 -7.27 -2.50
CA LEU A 65 19.25 -6.53 -3.64
C LEU A 65 20.52 -5.77 -3.26
N TYR A 66 20.53 -5.11 -2.09
CA TYR A 66 21.71 -4.41 -1.58
C TYR A 66 22.88 -5.37 -1.35
N ILE A 67 22.64 -6.50 -0.68
CA ILE A 67 23.68 -7.53 -0.46
C ILE A 67 24.21 -8.05 -1.78
N MET A 68 23.35 -8.37 -2.75
CA MET A 68 23.77 -8.84 -4.07
C MET A 68 24.64 -7.79 -4.78
N PHE A 69 24.25 -6.52 -4.72
CA PHE A 69 25.02 -5.43 -5.30
C PHE A 69 26.43 -5.33 -4.69
N GLU A 70 26.54 -5.35 -3.36
CA GLU A 70 27.84 -5.30 -2.66
C GLU A 70 28.75 -6.49 -3.05
N TYR A 71 28.18 -7.69 -3.18
CA TYR A 71 28.94 -8.89 -3.59
C TYR A 71 29.45 -8.80 -5.02
N VAL A 72 28.66 -8.20 -5.93
CA VAL A 72 29.06 -7.93 -7.30
C VAL A 72 30.13 -6.83 -7.34
N PHE A 73 29.94 -5.75 -6.58
CA PHE A 73 30.89 -4.64 -6.49
C PHE A 73 32.25 -5.06 -5.94
N ALA A 74 32.25 -5.95 -4.94
CA ALA A 74 33.45 -6.55 -4.36
C ALA A 74 34.11 -7.62 -5.26
N ASN A 75 33.58 -7.88 -6.46
CA ASN A 75 34.02 -8.93 -7.39
C ASN A 75 34.02 -10.35 -6.78
N VAL A 76 33.24 -10.58 -5.72
CA VAL A 76 33.06 -11.92 -5.13
C VAL A 76 32.10 -12.76 -5.97
N LEU A 77 31.08 -12.11 -6.55
CA LEU A 77 30.09 -12.72 -7.42
C LEU A 77 30.09 -12.02 -8.78
N THR A 78 30.19 -12.77 -9.87
CA THR A 78 30.09 -12.18 -11.21
C THR A 78 28.63 -12.00 -11.63
N ALA A 79 28.37 -10.97 -12.44
CA ALA A 79 27.03 -10.68 -12.94
C ALA A 79 26.45 -11.85 -13.76
N ASP A 80 27.29 -12.57 -14.51
CA ASP A 80 26.85 -13.71 -15.32
C ASP A 80 26.35 -14.87 -14.47
N VAL A 81 27.04 -15.17 -13.36
CA VAL A 81 26.62 -16.23 -12.42
C VAL A 81 25.32 -15.84 -11.74
N LEU A 82 25.18 -14.57 -11.35
CA LEU A 82 23.92 -14.06 -10.77
C LEU A 82 22.76 -14.15 -11.78
N ALA A 83 22.98 -13.75 -13.03
CA ALA A 83 21.97 -13.84 -14.08
C ALA A 83 21.57 -15.29 -14.36
N ALA A 84 22.53 -16.21 -14.48
CA ALA A 84 22.27 -17.63 -14.68
C ALA A 84 21.51 -18.25 -13.50
N ALA A 85 21.84 -17.86 -12.26
CA ALA A 85 21.11 -18.29 -11.07
C ALA A 85 19.66 -17.78 -11.08
N LEU A 86 19.42 -16.51 -11.40
CA LEU A 86 18.06 -15.95 -11.46
C LEU A 86 17.21 -16.59 -12.56
N ILE A 87 17.78 -16.79 -13.76
CA ILE A 87 17.09 -17.45 -14.87
C ILE A 87 16.76 -18.90 -14.51
N SER A 88 17.73 -19.66 -13.97
CA SER A 88 17.51 -21.06 -13.61
C SER A 88 16.46 -21.20 -12.51
N MET A 89 16.52 -20.37 -11.47
CA MET A 89 15.49 -20.34 -10.42
C MET A 89 14.11 -19.97 -10.97
N SER A 90 14.02 -19.01 -11.88
CA SER A 90 12.75 -18.65 -12.53
C SER A 90 12.16 -19.81 -13.34
N VAL A 91 12.99 -20.57 -14.06
CA VAL A 91 12.55 -21.75 -14.81
C VAL A 91 12.06 -22.84 -13.86
N VAL A 92 12.79 -23.12 -12.77
CA VAL A 92 12.38 -24.11 -11.76
C VAL A 92 11.03 -23.72 -11.14
N LEU A 93 10.86 -22.46 -10.75
CA LEU A 93 9.60 -21.97 -10.20
C LEU A 93 8.45 -22.06 -11.20
N TYR A 94 8.71 -21.78 -12.48
CA TYR A 94 7.71 -21.94 -13.53
C TYR A 94 7.28 -23.40 -13.71
N VAL A 95 8.24 -24.33 -13.67
CA VAL A 95 7.96 -25.78 -13.69
C VAL A 95 7.10 -26.17 -12.48
N VAL A 96 7.48 -25.75 -11.27
CA VAL A 96 6.67 -26.02 -10.07
C VAL A 96 5.26 -25.43 -10.21
N TYR A 97 5.12 -24.21 -10.71
CA TYR A 97 3.82 -23.60 -10.98
C TYR A 97 2.98 -24.43 -11.96
N ALA A 98 3.59 -24.83 -13.08
CA ALA A 98 2.93 -25.56 -14.16
C ALA A 98 2.48 -26.98 -13.76
N PHE A 99 3.16 -27.63 -12.82
CA PHE A 99 2.85 -29.00 -12.42
C PHE A 99 2.11 -29.11 -11.09
N VAL A 100 2.30 -28.18 -10.15
CA VAL A 100 1.82 -28.31 -8.76
C VAL A 100 0.66 -27.36 -8.46
N MET A 101 0.69 -26.15 -9.01
CA MET A 101 -0.26 -25.10 -8.60
C MET A 101 -1.41 -24.91 -9.58
N THR A 102 -1.15 -25.06 -10.88
CA THR A 102 -2.21 -24.97 -11.88
C THR A 102 -2.94 -26.30 -12.02
N ASN A 103 -4.27 -26.24 -12.01
CA ASN A 103 -5.14 -27.38 -12.35
C ASN A 103 -5.56 -27.36 -13.84
N ALA A 104 -5.15 -26.32 -14.59
CA ALA A 104 -5.50 -26.11 -15.99
C ALA A 104 -4.29 -26.33 -16.91
N SER A 105 -4.56 -26.63 -18.18
CA SER A 105 -3.54 -26.70 -19.23
C SER A 105 -2.85 -25.34 -19.38
N VAL A 106 -1.54 -25.33 -19.23
CA VAL A 106 -0.71 -24.13 -19.35
C VAL A 106 -0.55 -23.76 -20.82
N ASP A 107 -0.98 -22.55 -21.21
CA ASP A 107 -0.67 -21.99 -22.52
C ASP A 107 0.72 -21.32 -22.48
N PHE A 108 1.71 -22.04 -22.97
CA PHE A 108 3.10 -21.58 -22.95
C PHE A 108 3.34 -20.37 -23.86
N LEU A 109 2.63 -20.26 -25.00
CA LEU A 109 2.87 -19.18 -25.96
C LEU A 109 2.44 -17.83 -25.40
N ASP A 110 1.30 -17.80 -24.71
CA ASP A 110 0.80 -16.58 -24.07
C ASP A 110 1.71 -16.10 -22.93
N HIS A 111 2.21 -17.05 -22.12
CA HIS A 111 3.19 -16.76 -21.07
C HIS A 111 4.52 -16.25 -21.65
N LEU A 112 5.01 -16.85 -22.74
CA LEU A 112 6.23 -16.39 -23.42
C LEU A 112 6.04 -14.98 -24.01
N TYR A 113 4.90 -14.71 -24.64
CA TYR A 113 4.57 -13.38 -25.15
C TYR A 113 4.60 -12.33 -24.03
N THR A 114 4.02 -12.65 -22.88
CA THR A 114 4.05 -11.79 -21.68
C THR A 114 5.48 -11.48 -21.23
N VAL A 115 6.35 -12.50 -21.16
CA VAL A 115 7.77 -12.30 -20.78
C VAL A 115 8.49 -11.38 -21.78
N VAL A 116 8.29 -11.59 -23.08
CA VAL A 116 8.90 -10.74 -24.12
C VAL A 116 8.43 -9.29 -24.00
N VAL A 117 7.13 -9.07 -23.81
CA VAL A 117 6.57 -7.72 -23.62
C VAL A 117 7.15 -7.05 -22.38
N LEU A 118 7.28 -7.77 -21.27
CA LEU A 118 7.88 -7.26 -20.03
C LEU A 118 9.36 -6.90 -20.20
N LEU A 119 10.14 -7.70 -20.92
CA LEU A 119 11.55 -7.41 -21.19
C LEU A 119 11.70 -6.17 -22.07
N ILE A 120 10.90 -6.04 -23.14
CA ILE A 120 10.91 -4.87 -24.02
C ILE A 120 10.55 -3.62 -23.23
N PHE A 121 9.48 -3.68 -22.44
CA PHE A 121 9.02 -2.53 -21.65
C PHE A 121 10.03 -2.16 -20.55
N GLY A 122 10.57 -3.16 -19.84
CA GLY A 122 11.60 -2.96 -18.83
C GLY A 122 12.86 -2.32 -19.41
N TYR A 123 13.32 -2.79 -20.57
CA TYR A 123 14.45 -2.20 -21.27
C TYR A 123 14.14 -0.77 -21.74
N ALA A 124 12.99 -0.55 -22.37
CA ALA A 124 12.59 0.75 -22.90
C ALA A 124 12.42 1.82 -21.80
N THR A 125 12.02 1.41 -20.60
CA THR A 125 11.81 2.30 -19.45
C THR A 125 13.04 2.45 -18.56
N THR A 126 14.12 1.69 -18.78
CA THR A 126 15.37 1.86 -18.02
C THR A 126 16.11 3.09 -18.55
N PRO A 127 16.16 4.22 -17.80
CA PRO A 127 16.75 5.45 -18.31
C PRO A 127 18.29 5.44 -18.27
N ALA A 128 18.90 4.45 -17.61
CA ALA A 128 20.33 4.42 -17.27
C ALA A 128 21.23 3.68 -18.29
N ILE A 129 20.67 3.06 -19.34
CA ILE A 129 21.45 2.42 -20.43
C ILE A 129 21.46 3.31 -21.68
N ARG A 130 21.36 4.63 -21.50
CA ARG A 130 21.57 5.64 -22.53
C ARG A 130 22.70 6.57 -22.12
#